data_AF-A0A7S2XFV3-F1
#
_entry.id   AF-A0A7S2XFV3-F1
#
_cell.length_a   1.000
_cell.length_b   1.000
_cell.length_c   1.000
_cell.angle_alpha   90.00
_cell.angle_beta   90.00
_cell.angle_gamma   90.00
#
_symmetry.space_group_name_H-M   'P 1'
#
loop_
_entity.id
_entity.type
_entity.pdbx_description
1 polymer ?
#
loop_
_entity_poly.entity_id
_entity_poly.type
_entity_poly.pdbx_seq_one_letter_code
_entity_poly.pdbx_strand_id
1 'polypeptide(L)'
;MLRRLAPGMRRMRAMPAPLRRALSSNKDAKGLQEVIYKVFMGSNIAYSSAVIGVAIFGGMAYDSTFEAMWKANNRGKLFEDVIEQRFPNPPEGTEEEEEEEDDDDDDDDE
;
A
#
# COMPACT_ATOMS: atom_id res chain seq x y z
N MET A 1 63.97 -8.58 37.98
CA MET A 1 63.39 -9.11 39.24
C MET A 1 61.93 -8.72 39.32
N LEU A 2 61.07 -9.75 39.32
CA LEU A 2 59.69 -9.85 39.86
C LEU A 2 58.90 -8.57 40.16
N ARG A 3 57.70 -8.47 39.54
CA ARG A 3 56.42 -8.37 40.26
C ARG A 3 55.24 -8.74 39.36
N ARG A 4 54.69 -9.93 39.61
CA ARG A 4 53.32 -10.31 39.25
C ARG A 4 52.35 -9.49 40.09
N LEU A 5 51.21 -9.08 39.54
CA LEU A 5 49.94 -8.97 40.26
C LEU A 5 48.78 -9.20 39.28
N ALA A 6 47.76 -9.87 39.81
CA ALA A 6 46.76 -10.70 39.17
C ALA A 6 45.61 -9.91 38.45
N PRO A 7 44.73 -10.60 37.69
CA PRO A 7 43.76 -9.98 36.81
C PRO A 7 42.49 -9.56 37.57
N GLY A 8 42.09 -8.31 37.44
CA GLY A 8 40.83 -7.80 37.96
C GLY A 8 39.65 -8.26 37.11
N MET A 9 39.03 -9.38 37.51
CA MET A 9 37.70 -9.82 37.09
C MET A 9 36.67 -8.69 37.24
N ARG A 10 36.38 -7.95 36.17
CA ARG A 10 35.11 -7.22 36.06
C ARG A 10 34.04 -8.24 35.71
N ARG A 11 33.33 -8.71 36.74
CA ARG A 11 32.05 -9.41 36.60
C ARG A 11 31.08 -8.45 35.90
N MET A 12 31.00 -8.51 34.58
CA MET A 12 29.76 -8.15 33.90
C MET A 12 28.71 -9.09 34.45
N ARG A 13 27.83 -8.59 35.32
CA ARG A 13 26.55 -9.24 35.56
C ARG A 13 25.84 -9.24 34.20
N ALA A 14 25.97 -10.35 33.47
CA ALA A 14 25.10 -10.65 32.36
C ALA A 14 23.68 -10.55 32.91
N MET A 15 22.92 -9.57 32.44
CA MET A 15 21.49 -9.51 32.72
C MET A 15 20.88 -10.86 32.31
N PRO A 16 19.98 -11.43 33.12
CA PRO A 16 19.33 -12.67 32.76
C PRO A 16 18.63 -12.49 31.40
N ALA A 17 18.89 -13.41 30.48
CA ALA A 17 18.39 -13.39 29.11
C ALA A 17 16.85 -13.47 28.92
N PRO A 18 15.98 -13.89 29.88
CA PRO A 18 14.56 -14.08 29.56
C PRO A 18 13.79 -12.76 29.43
N LEU A 19 14.31 -11.64 29.94
CA LEU A 19 13.65 -10.33 29.85
C LEU A 19 13.91 -9.59 28.53
N ARG A 20 14.91 -10.00 27.74
CA ARG A 20 15.17 -9.41 26.42
C ARG A 20 14.30 -9.99 25.30
N ARG A 21 13.68 -11.17 25.52
CA ARG A 21 12.90 -11.88 24.50
C ARG A 21 11.40 -11.53 24.50
N ALA A 22 10.93 -10.78 25.51
CA ALA A 22 9.52 -10.38 25.61
C ALA A 22 9.18 -9.13 24.78
N LEU A 23 10.19 -8.35 24.35
CA LEU A 23 9.99 -7.12 23.56
C LEU A 23 10.14 -7.32 22.04
N SER A 24 10.32 -8.56 21.58
CA SER A 24 10.38 -8.93 20.16
C SER A 24 9.20 -9.84 19.79
N SER A 25 8.01 -9.46 20.22
CA SER A 25 6.78 -10.17 19.89
C SER A 25 6.19 -9.59 18.61
N ASN A 26 6.73 -9.98 17.44
CA ASN A 26 6.09 -9.83 16.12
C ASN A 26 4.84 -10.74 15.98
N LYS A 27 4.04 -10.90 17.05
CA LYS A 27 2.86 -11.76 17.04
C LYS A 27 1.69 -11.10 16.31
N ASP A 28 1.66 -9.77 16.22
CA ASP A 28 0.54 -9.03 15.63
C ASP A 28 0.51 -9.13 14.10
N ALA A 29 1.67 -9.12 13.43
CA ALA A 29 1.75 -9.31 11.99
C ALA A 29 1.34 -10.73 11.55
N LYS A 30 1.67 -11.75 12.36
CA LYS A 30 1.27 -13.13 12.10
C LYS A 30 -0.24 -13.32 12.27
N GLY A 31 -0.85 -12.64 13.25
CA GLY A 31 -2.29 -12.72 13.48
C GLY A 31 -3.12 -12.17 12.31
N LEU A 32 -2.76 -10.99 11.79
CA LEU A 32 -3.48 -10.38 10.68
C LEU A 32 -3.30 -11.17 9.37
N GLN A 33 -2.09 -11.65 9.09
CA GLN A 33 -1.83 -12.52 7.94
C GLN A 33 -2.60 -13.84 8.03
N GLU A 34 -2.66 -14.47 9.20
CA GLU A 34 -3.44 -15.70 9.41
C GLU A 34 -4.95 -15.48 9.21
N VAL A 35 -5.47 -14.31 9.60
CA VAL A 35 -6.88 -13.96 9.38
C VAL A 35 -7.16 -13.74 7.90
N ILE A 36 -6.33 -12.96 7.20
CA ILE A 36 -6.46 -12.73 5.75
C ILE A 36 -6.38 -14.06 4.99
N TYR A 37 -5.41 -14.91 5.34
CA TYR A 37 -5.25 -16.21 4.73
C TYR A 37 -6.49 -17.10 4.95
N LYS A 38 -7.04 -17.16 6.17
CA LYS A 38 -8.23 -17.98 6.43
C LYS A 38 -9.47 -17.48 5.71
N VAL A 39 -9.62 -16.16 5.56
CA VAL A 39 -10.80 -15.55 4.93
C VAL A 39 -10.74 -15.66 3.41
N PHE A 40 -9.59 -15.36 2.81
CA PHE A 40 -9.46 -15.25 1.35
C PHE A 40 -8.81 -16.47 0.69
N MET A 41 -7.91 -17.19 1.38
CA MET A 41 -7.20 -18.35 0.83
C MET A 41 -7.76 -19.70 1.34
N GLY A 42 -8.85 -19.68 2.13
CA GLY A 42 -9.45 -20.89 2.68
C GLY A 42 -10.24 -21.72 1.67
N SER A 43 -10.73 -21.11 0.57
CA SER A 43 -11.45 -21.79 -0.50
C SER A 43 -11.12 -21.17 -1.86
N ASN A 44 -11.10 -21.99 -2.92
CA ASN A 44 -10.79 -21.52 -4.28
C ASN A 44 -11.79 -20.44 -4.76
N ILE A 45 -13.07 -20.58 -4.39
CA ILE A 45 -14.12 -19.61 -4.75
C ILE A 45 -13.88 -18.26 -4.06
N ALA A 46 -13.58 -18.26 -2.75
CA ALA A 46 -13.30 -17.02 -2.01
C ALA A 46 -12.00 -16.36 -2.49
N TYR A 47 -11.03 -17.15 -2.91
CA TYR A 47 -9.78 -16.63 -3.47
C TYR A 47 -10.01 -15.92 -4.80
N SER A 48 -10.69 -16.56 -5.75
CA SER A 48 -10.95 -15.97 -7.06
C SER A 48 -11.80 -14.70 -6.95
N SER A 49 -12.85 -14.70 -6.13
CA SER A 49 -13.67 -13.50 -5.95
C SER A 49 -12.91 -12.35 -5.29
N ALA A 50 -11.99 -12.66 -4.37
CA ALA A 50 -11.12 -11.65 -3.78
C ALA A 50 -10.12 -11.08 -4.78
N VAL A 51 -9.55 -11.91 -5.67
CA VAL A 51 -8.65 -11.44 -6.73
C VAL A 51 -9.39 -10.51 -7.69
N ILE A 52 -10.60 -10.90 -8.15
CA ILE A 52 -11.43 -10.06 -9.03
C ILE A 52 -11.79 -8.75 -8.32
N GLY A 53 -12.24 -8.81 -7.07
CA GLY A 53 -12.56 -7.61 -6.31
C GLY A 53 -11.37 -6.68 -6.15
N VAL A 54 -10.19 -7.23 -5.82
CA VAL A 54 -8.96 -6.44 -5.73
C VAL A 54 -8.53 -5.88 -7.09
N ALA A 55 -8.76 -6.58 -8.19
CA ALA A 55 -8.45 -6.07 -9.52
C ALA A 55 -9.30 -4.85 -9.86
N ILE A 56 -10.62 -4.91 -9.67
CA ILE A 56 -11.54 -3.81 -9.95
C ILE A 56 -11.22 -2.61 -9.05
N PHE A 57 -11.27 -2.79 -7.73
CA PHE A 57 -11.04 -1.68 -6.80
C PHE A 57 -9.59 -1.19 -6.82
N GLY A 58 -8.65 -2.09 -7.08
CA GLY A 58 -7.23 -1.78 -7.18
C GLY A 58 -6.91 -0.96 -8.42
N GLY A 59 -7.51 -1.29 -9.57
CA GLY A 59 -7.40 -0.52 -10.81
C GLY A 59 -7.87 0.90 -10.61
N MET A 60 -9.12 1.08 -10.15
CA MET A 60 -9.70 2.41 -9.89
C MET A 60 -8.86 3.25 -8.92
N ALA A 61 -8.39 2.63 -7.83
CA ALA A 61 -7.55 3.33 -6.86
C ALA A 61 -6.15 3.65 -7.43
N TYR A 62 -5.58 2.77 -8.25
CA TYR A 62 -4.29 2.98 -8.87
C TYR A 62 -4.33 4.11 -9.90
N ASP A 63 -5.31 4.10 -10.79
CA ASP A 63 -5.43 5.12 -11.83
C ASP A 63 -5.68 6.49 -11.22
N SER A 64 -6.64 6.61 -10.30
CA SER A 64 -6.91 7.89 -9.62
C SER A 64 -5.70 8.44 -8.85
N THR A 65 -4.94 7.57 -8.16
CA THR A 65 -3.75 8.02 -7.42
C THR A 65 -2.61 8.40 -8.33
N PHE A 66 -2.39 7.64 -9.40
CA PHE A 66 -1.33 7.92 -10.36
C PHE A 66 -1.64 9.15 -11.19
N GLU A 67 -2.88 9.33 -11.63
CA GLU A 67 -3.37 10.53 -12.30
C GLU A 67 -3.24 11.75 -11.39
N ALA A 68 -3.69 11.68 -10.14
CA ALA A 68 -3.54 12.79 -9.19
C ALA A 68 -2.06 13.14 -8.96
N MET A 69 -1.19 12.14 -8.86
CA MET A 69 0.26 12.35 -8.74
C MET A 69 0.85 12.99 -10.01
N TRP A 70 0.39 12.56 -11.18
CA TRP A 70 0.80 13.09 -12.48
C TRP A 70 0.35 14.53 -12.67
N LYS A 71 -0.93 14.84 -12.40
CA LYS A 71 -1.54 16.18 -12.40
C LYS A 71 -0.79 17.10 -11.45
N ALA A 72 -0.50 16.65 -10.22
CA ALA A 72 0.27 17.43 -9.25
C ALA A 72 1.69 17.78 -9.73
N ASN A 73 2.39 16.86 -10.40
CA ASN A 73 3.74 17.09 -10.90
C ASN A 73 3.77 17.93 -12.19
N ASN A 74 2.71 17.90 -12.99
CA ASN A 74 2.59 18.64 -14.26
C ASN A 74 1.70 19.88 -14.17
N ARG A 75 1.37 20.32 -12.95
CA ARG A 75 0.53 21.49 -12.70
C ARG A 75 1.01 22.72 -13.46
N GLY A 76 0.08 23.39 -14.14
CA GLY A 76 0.31 24.56 -14.98
C GLY A 76 0.74 24.24 -16.41
N LYS A 77 0.87 22.96 -16.77
CA LYS A 77 1.10 22.49 -18.14
C LYS A 77 -0.08 21.71 -18.70
N LEU A 78 -1.02 21.30 -17.86
CA LEU A 78 -2.20 20.58 -18.31
C LEU A 78 -3.17 21.51 -19.03
N PHE A 79 -3.94 20.92 -19.93
CA PHE A 79 -4.94 21.63 -20.71
C PHE A 79 -5.99 22.26 -19.80
N GLU A 80 -6.44 21.53 -18.78
CA GLU A 80 -7.33 21.96 -17.69
C GLU A 80 -6.79 23.25 -17.02
N ASP A 81 -5.54 23.24 -16.55
CA ASP A 81 -4.91 24.38 -15.87
C ASP A 81 -4.81 25.64 -16.77
N VAL A 82 -4.58 25.45 -18.07
CA VAL A 82 -4.39 26.56 -19.03
C VAL A 82 -5.73 27.16 -19.45
N ILE A 83 -6.78 26.36 -19.57
CA ILE A 83 -8.11 26.86 -19.91
C ILE A 83 -8.71 27.63 -18.74
N GLU A 84 -8.65 27.12 -17.52
CA GLU A 84 -9.16 27.84 -16.35
C GLU A 84 -8.51 29.21 -16.18
N GLN A 85 -7.21 29.32 -16.46
CA GLN A 85 -6.48 30.58 -16.36
C GLN A 85 -6.75 31.54 -17.52
N ARG A 86 -7.06 31.03 -18.72
CA ARG A 86 -7.13 31.83 -19.95
C ARG A 86 -8.56 32.10 -20.43
N PHE A 87 -9.51 31.27 -20.04
CA PHE A 87 -10.93 31.34 -20.38
C PHE A 87 -11.78 31.14 -19.11
N PRO A 88 -11.92 32.16 -18.26
CA PRO A 88 -12.66 32.06 -16.99
C PRO A 88 -14.16 31.79 -17.14
N ASN A 89 -14.70 31.86 -18.36
CA ASN A 89 -16.04 31.39 -18.72
C ASN A 89 -15.91 30.48 -19.95
N PRO A 90 -15.56 29.20 -19.78
CA PRO A 90 -15.70 28.21 -20.84
C PRO A 90 -17.19 28.07 -21.20
N PRO A 91 -17.57 27.92 -22.47
CA PRO A 91 -18.95 27.60 -22.83
C PRO A 91 -19.37 26.25 -22.20
N GLU A 92 -20.63 26.16 -21.74
CA GLU A 92 -21.21 24.92 -21.17
C GLU A 92 -20.93 23.74 -22.12
N GLY A 93 -20.31 22.66 -21.60
CA GLY A 93 -19.86 21.49 -22.38
C GLY A 93 -18.33 21.40 -22.61
N THR A 94 -17.52 22.19 -21.90
CA THR A 94 -16.04 22.05 -21.86
C THR A 94 -15.50 21.60 -20.50
N GLU A 95 -16.39 21.35 -19.55
CA GLU A 95 -16.07 20.64 -18.31
C GLU A 95 -15.87 19.16 -18.67
N GLU A 96 -14.83 18.50 -18.12
CA GLU A 96 -14.56 17.08 -18.36
C GLU A 96 -15.84 16.29 -18.07
N GLU A 97 -16.51 15.83 -19.12
CA GLU A 97 -17.48 14.75 -19.02
C GLU A 97 -16.66 13.55 -18.54
N GLU A 98 -16.91 13.08 -17.31
CA GLU A 98 -16.43 11.78 -16.86
C GLU A 98 -16.91 10.78 -17.91
N GLU A 99 -16.02 10.39 -18.83
CA GLU A 99 -16.30 9.35 -19.82
C GLU A 99 -16.56 8.08 -19.00
N GLU A 100 -17.83 7.74 -18.80
CA GLU A 100 -18.23 6.44 -18.27
C GLU A 100 -17.69 5.40 -19.26
N GLU A 101 -16.54 4.81 -18.94
CA GLU A 101 -15.98 3.66 -19.65
C GLU A 101 -17.00 2.52 -19.53
N ASP A 102 -17.86 2.42 -20.55
CA ASP A 102 -18.79 1.32 -20.80
C ASP A 102 -17.95 0.08 -21.14
N ASP A 103 -17.59 -0.67 -20.09
CA ASP A 103 -16.84 -1.92 -20.19
C ASP A 103 -17.79 -3.00 -20.73
N ASP A 104 -18.01 -2.96 -22.05
CA ASP A 104 -18.64 -4.01 -22.86
C ASP A 104 -17.74 -5.27 -22.85
N ASP A 105 -17.68 -5.98 -21.72
CA ASP A 105 -17.12 -7.33 -21.63
C ASP A 105 -18.18 -8.36 -22.04
N ASP A 106 -18.31 -8.47 -23.37
CA ASP A 106 -19.02 -9.52 -24.10
C ASP A 106 -18.20 -10.83 -24.01
N ASP A 107 -18.25 -11.50 -22.85
CA ASP A 107 -17.70 -12.86 -22.69
C ASP A 107 -18.78 -13.90 -23.09
N ASP A 108 -18.78 -14.15 -24.41
CA ASP A 108 -19.39 -15.24 -25.15
C ASP A 108 -18.83 -16.59 -24.68
N ASP A 109 -19.58 -17.32 -23.85
CA ASP A 109 -19.30 -18.73 -23.52
C ASP A 109 -20.62 -19.51 -23.24
N GLU A 110 -21.32 -19.91 -24.31
CA GLU A 110 -22.13 -21.17 -24.35
C GLU A 110 -22.27 -21.78 -25.76
#